data_AF-A0A8H5NMV4-F1
#
_entry.id   AF-A0A8H5NMV4-F1
#
_cell.length_a   1.000
_cell.length_b   1.000
_cell.length_c   1.000
_cell.angle_alpha   90.00
_cell.angle_beta   90.00
_cell.angle_gamma   90.00
#
_symmetry.space_group_name_H-M   'P 1'
#
loop_
_entity.id
_entity.type
_entity.pdbx_description
1 polymer ?
#
loop_
_entity_poly.entity_id
_entity_poly.type
_entity_poly.pdbx_seq_one_letter_code
_entity_poly.pdbx_strand_id
1 'polypeptide(L)'
;MLNTAVTNQDQRMLWSTPGWLPEEIGIIVEQGQFFCYEGEDLKLHLQRGIHNITVYSLTGMAINIESGQTQKSHLVSMVNVAHSEPEAPGESRWHLFNDFLVRSVSTEEALAFNTSWKVPSVIAYQIRDENNKIDTEWKNNIDTSILYQDFNANADPSTKTYQVLNPETEAPGPDTIIALDTEFVAVRQPEIEMNSDGERETIRPIVYALARASVVRGQGENEGTPFIDDYINIKEPIVDYLTSYSGITEQDLDPRVSKHSLLSLKMAYKKMWVLLNLGCKFLGHGLKQDFRVINIHIPRSQVIDTIDLFFLQTRLRRLSLAFLAWYLLKEDIQMETHDSIEDSRTALKLYKKYLEFQDAGILEAMLQDIYRAGREVNFKPPRRDGQHIPRTDTPPPLPVDGSTGPVTPVRSNNILAQTPGSAFGGGSSWTPGKGSPLP
;
A
#
# COMPACT_ATOMS: atom_id res chain seq x y z
N MET A 1 21.67 -8.04 -17.11
CA MET A 1 22.17 -7.59 -15.79
C MET A 1 23.44 -8.34 -15.48
N LEU A 2 24.43 -7.69 -14.88
CA LEU A 2 25.74 -8.24 -14.53
C LEU A 2 25.99 -8.00 -13.05
N ASN A 3 26.40 -9.03 -12.31
CA ASN A 3 26.87 -8.89 -10.94
C ASN A 3 28.35 -8.47 -10.98
N THR A 4 28.69 -7.41 -10.26
CA THR A 4 30.04 -6.82 -10.26
C THR A 4 31.03 -7.63 -9.43
N ALA A 5 30.53 -8.44 -8.48
CA ALA A 5 31.30 -9.32 -7.60
C ALA A 5 32.52 -8.66 -6.93
N VAL A 6 32.39 -7.38 -6.55
CA VAL A 6 33.45 -6.63 -5.87
C VAL A 6 33.61 -7.14 -4.44
N THR A 7 34.74 -7.77 -4.16
CA THR A 7 35.03 -8.46 -2.88
C THR A 7 36.31 -7.97 -2.20
N ASN A 8 37.22 -7.33 -2.92
CA ASN A 8 38.52 -6.91 -2.38
C ASN A 8 38.88 -5.46 -2.73
N GLN A 9 39.93 -4.96 -2.09
CA GLN A 9 40.36 -3.56 -2.21
C GLN A 9 40.86 -3.21 -3.61
N ASP A 10 41.57 -4.12 -4.29
CA ASP A 10 42.09 -3.86 -5.64
C ASP A 10 40.95 -3.68 -6.66
N GLN A 11 39.90 -4.48 -6.54
CA GLN A 11 38.68 -4.32 -7.34
C GLN A 11 37.99 -2.99 -7.02
N ARG A 12 37.92 -2.58 -5.75
CA ARG A 12 37.36 -1.28 -5.35
C ARG A 12 38.16 -0.13 -5.95
N MET A 13 39.50 -0.22 -5.95
CA MET A 13 40.37 0.76 -6.58
C MET A 13 40.11 0.86 -8.09
N LEU A 14 39.98 -0.29 -8.78
CA LEU A 14 39.65 -0.33 -10.20
C LEU A 14 38.33 0.40 -10.50
N TRP A 15 37.26 0.04 -9.78
CA TRP A 15 35.93 0.66 -9.93
C TRP A 15 35.91 2.15 -9.56
N SER A 16 36.78 2.61 -8.65
CA SER A 16 36.90 4.03 -8.31
C SER A 16 37.60 4.88 -9.38
N THR A 17 38.12 4.25 -10.44
CA THR A 17 38.74 4.96 -11.56
C THR A 17 37.68 5.84 -12.25
N PRO A 18 37.89 7.16 -12.39
CA PRO A 18 36.91 8.03 -13.03
C PRO A 18 36.62 7.58 -14.47
N GLY A 19 35.33 7.47 -14.81
CA GLY A 19 34.89 7.06 -16.15
C GLY A 19 35.11 5.58 -16.48
N TRP A 20 35.36 4.73 -15.47
CA TRP A 20 35.61 3.30 -15.69
C TRP A 20 34.38 2.52 -16.17
N LEU A 21 33.17 2.93 -15.75
CA LEU A 21 31.93 2.34 -16.22
C LEU A 21 31.39 3.18 -17.39
N PRO A 22 31.39 2.67 -18.64
CA PRO A 22 30.84 3.41 -19.77
C PRO A 22 29.31 3.46 -19.73
N GLU A 23 28.71 4.48 -20.35
CA GLU A 23 27.25 4.53 -20.56
C GLU A 23 26.83 3.67 -21.77
N GLU A 24 27.74 3.40 -22.70
CA GLU A 24 27.48 2.59 -23.88
C GLU A 24 28.61 1.59 -24.13
N ILE A 25 28.23 0.36 -24.47
CA ILE A 25 29.15 -0.69 -24.92
C ILE A 25 28.65 -1.31 -26.23
N GLY A 26 29.57 -1.72 -27.08
CA GLY A 26 29.26 -2.51 -28.27
C GLY A 26 29.82 -3.92 -28.13
N ILE A 27 28.98 -4.91 -28.43
CA ILE A 27 29.32 -6.31 -28.30
C ILE A 27 29.29 -6.98 -29.66
N ILE A 28 30.33 -7.76 -29.96
CA ILE A 28 30.41 -8.69 -31.09
C ILE A 28 30.48 -10.11 -30.53
N VAL A 29 29.62 -10.99 -31.03
CA VAL A 29 29.68 -12.43 -30.77
C VAL A 29 29.85 -13.14 -32.11
N GLU A 30 31.07 -13.59 -32.38
CA GLU A 30 31.42 -14.22 -33.65
C GLU A 30 32.26 -15.48 -33.39
N GLN A 31 31.89 -16.61 -34.01
CA GLN A 31 32.60 -17.90 -33.87
C GLN A 31 32.81 -18.35 -32.41
N GLY A 32 31.89 -18.01 -31.50
CA GLY A 32 32.00 -18.34 -30.07
C GLY A 32 32.96 -17.45 -29.28
N GLN A 33 33.54 -16.42 -29.91
CA GLN A 33 34.33 -15.38 -29.24
C GLN A 33 33.46 -14.17 -28.91
N PHE A 34 33.80 -13.50 -27.81
CA PHE A 34 33.12 -12.33 -27.30
C PHE A 34 34.08 -11.15 -27.29
N PHE A 35 33.72 -10.06 -27.97
CA PHE A 35 34.47 -8.81 -28.00
C PHE A 35 33.58 -7.67 -27.52
N CYS A 36 34.10 -6.85 -26.61
CA CYS A 36 33.40 -5.71 -26.03
C CYS A 36 34.24 -4.45 -26.26
N TYR A 37 33.58 -3.40 -26.74
CA TYR A 37 34.18 -2.11 -27.07
C TYR A 37 33.43 -0.99 -26.38
N GLU A 38 34.13 0.07 -26.00
CA GLU A 38 33.56 1.26 -25.36
C GLU A 38 34.21 2.53 -25.90
N GLY A 39 33.61 3.69 -25.60
CA GLY A 39 34.20 5.00 -25.90
C GLY A 39 34.58 5.22 -27.38
N GLU A 40 35.77 5.77 -27.62
CA GLU A 40 36.27 6.05 -28.98
C GLU A 40 36.52 4.77 -29.80
N ASP A 41 36.87 3.66 -29.15
CA ASP A 41 37.12 2.40 -29.85
C ASP A 41 35.82 1.81 -30.42
N LEU A 42 34.73 1.90 -29.65
CA LEU A 42 33.39 1.57 -30.14
C LEU A 42 32.99 2.44 -31.34
N LYS A 43 33.21 3.76 -31.25
CA LYS A 43 32.89 4.69 -32.36
C LYS A 43 33.65 4.31 -33.63
N LEU A 44 34.93 3.95 -33.52
CA LEU A 44 35.75 3.54 -34.65
C LEU A 44 35.24 2.24 -35.30
N HIS A 45 34.88 1.25 -34.50
CA HIS A 45 34.35 -0.03 -35.00
C HIS A 45 32.98 0.15 -35.69
N LEU A 46 32.11 1.00 -35.13
CA LEU A 46 30.82 1.35 -35.75
C LEU A 46 31.01 2.07 -37.08
N GLN A 47 31.96 3.03 -37.17
CA GLN A 47 32.27 3.74 -38.41
C GLN A 47 32.81 2.84 -39.51
N ARG A 48 33.60 1.83 -39.15
CA ARG A 48 34.14 0.86 -40.12
C ARG A 48 33.05 -0.03 -40.72
N GLY A 49 32.01 -0.36 -39.95
CA GLY A 49 30.86 -1.16 -40.42
C GLY A 49 31.21 -2.58 -40.89
N ILE A 50 32.35 -3.13 -40.44
CA ILE A 50 32.86 -4.44 -40.89
C ILE A 50 32.14 -5.59 -40.16
N HIS A 51 31.82 -5.39 -38.89
CA HIS A 51 31.20 -6.40 -38.03
C HIS A 51 29.79 -5.98 -37.64
N ASN A 52 28.95 -6.98 -37.36
CA ASN A 52 27.63 -6.74 -36.77
C ASN A 52 27.77 -6.49 -35.26
N ILE A 53 27.71 -5.22 -34.85
CA ILE A 53 27.90 -4.80 -33.46
C ILE A 53 26.54 -4.49 -32.86
N THR A 54 26.18 -5.18 -31.79
CA THR A 54 25.00 -4.82 -30.99
C THR A 54 25.41 -3.80 -29.93
N VAL A 55 24.82 -2.60 -29.99
CA VAL A 55 25.10 -1.53 -29.02
C VAL A 55 24.13 -1.63 -27.85
N TYR A 56 24.66 -1.48 -26.64
CA TYR A 56 23.90 -1.50 -25.40
C TYR A 56 24.07 -0.18 -24.65
N SER A 57 22.99 0.31 -24.05
CA SER A 57 22.98 1.46 -23.14
C SER A 57 22.86 1.00 -21.69
N LEU A 58 23.62 1.64 -20.81
CA LEU A 58 23.56 1.43 -19.36
C LEU A 58 22.25 2.02 -18.82
N THR A 59 21.34 1.16 -18.37
CA THR A 59 20.04 1.59 -17.86
C THR A 59 20.09 2.00 -16.40
N GLY A 60 20.92 1.32 -15.62
CA GLY A 60 21.06 1.62 -14.20
C GLY A 60 21.87 0.59 -13.45
N MET A 61 21.94 0.79 -12.14
CA MET A 61 22.74 -0.03 -11.24
C MET A 61 22.16 -0.04 -9.83
N ALA A 62 22.32 -1.17 -9.15
CA ALA A 62 22.19 -1.29 -7.71
C ALA A 62 23.56 -1.10 -7.06
N ILE A 63 23.64 -0.26 -6.04
CA ILE A 63 24.86 0.15 -5.36
C ILE A 63 24.72 -0.16 -3.87
N ASN A 64 25.72 -0.82 -3.31
CA ASN A 64 25.85 -1.01 -1.88
C ASN A 64 26.48 0.23 -1.24
N ILE A 65 25.76 0.82 -0.28
CA ILE A 65 26.21 1.93 0.54
C ILE A 65 26.68 1.39 1.88
N GLU A 66 27.97 1.52 2.15
CA GLU A 66 28.61 1.09 3.40
C GLU A 66 28.77 2.28 4.33
N SER A 67 27.94 2.35 5.38
CA SER A 67 27.89 3.47 6.31
C SER A 67 28.74 3.23 7.57
N GLY A 68 30.06 3.09 7.44
CA GLY A 68 31.00 3.02 8.57
C GLY A 68 30.65 1.98 9.66
N GLN A 69 31.13 2.17 10.90
CA GLN A 69 30.93 1.21 12.00
C GLN A 69 29.56 1.32 12.71
N THR A 70 28.82 2.41 12.50
CA THR A 70 27.60 2.71 13.28
C THR A 70 26.30 2.43 12.53
N GLN A 71 26.33 2.25 11.21
CA GLN A 71 25.15 1.95 10.41
C GLN A 71 25.34 0.70 9.55
N LYS A 72 24.26 -0.08 9.41
CA LYS A 72 24.22 -1.24 8.51
C LYS A 72 24.30 -0.77 7.07
N SER A 73 24.95 -1.56 6.22
CA SER A 73 24.92 -1.29 4.78
C SER A 73 23.50 -1.47 4.23
N HIS A 74 23.20 -0.72 3.18
CA HIS A 74 21.93 -0.80 2.47
C HIS A 74 22.15 -0.60 0.97
N LEU A 75 21.14 -0.94 0.18
CA LEU A 75 21.19 -0.78 -1.27
C LEU A 75 20.48 0.50 -1.69
N VAL A 76 21.07 1.19 -2.67
CA VAL A 76 20.41 2.25 -3.43
C VAL A 76 20.44 1.91 -4.91
N SER A 77 19.54 2.48 -5.70
CA SER A 77 19.57 2.35 -7.16
C SER A 77 19.91 3.68 -7.81
N MET A 78 20.79 3.66 -8.81
CA MET A 78 21.02 4.78 -9.71
C MET A 78 20.53 4.38 -11.09
N VAL A 79 19.57 5.10 -11.65
CA VAL A 79 18.90 4.71 -12.90
C VAL A 79 18.87 5.91 -13.83
N ASN A 80 19.21 5.68 -15.10
CA ASN A 80 19.03 6.66 -16.15
C ASN A 80 17.59 6.55 -16.69
N VAL A 81 16.71 7.42 -16.20
CA VAL A 81 15.28 7.35 -16.57
C VAL A 81 15.01 7.79 -18.00
N ALA A 82 15.98 8.44 -18.66
CA ALA A 82 15.88 8.91 -20.04
C ALA A 82 15.55 7.78 -21.02
N HIS A 83 16.01 6.55 -20.77
CA HIS A 83 15.75 5.39 -21.64
C HIS A 83 14.32 4.85 -21.56
N SER A 84 13.54 5.29 -20.56
CA SER A 84 12.16 4.88 -20.34
C SER A 84 11.18 6.04 -20.50
N GLU A 85 11.63 7.18 -21.04
CA GLU A 85 10.74 8.28 -21.41
C GLU A 85 10.05 7.97 -22.75
N PRO A 86 8.79 8.39 -22.96
CA PRO A 86 8.09 8.18 -24.23
C PRO A 86 8.81 8.81 -25.43
N GLU A 87 9.45 9.96 -25.21
CA GLU A 87 10.28 10.65 -26.19
C GLU A 87 11.71 10.73 -25.66
N ALA A 88 12.69 10.43 -26.51
CA ALA A 88 14.09 10.46 -26.11
C ALA A 88 14.52 11.91 -25.79
N PRO A 89 14.97 12.22 -24.56
CA PRO A 89 15.28 13.59 -24.17
C PRO A 89 16.60 14.12 -24.75
N GLY A 90 17.40 13.29 -25.43
CA GLY A 90 18.68 13.65 -26.03
C GLY A 90 19.87 13.72 -25.06
N GLU A 91 19.61 13.60 -23.75
CA GLU A 91 20.61 13.62 -22.69
C GLU A 91 20.31 12.57 -21.61
N SER A 92 21.33 12.14 -20.87
CA SER A 92 21.16 11.25 -19.72
C SER A 92 20.47 11.96 -18.55
N ARG A 93 19.53 11.27 -17.90
CA ARG A 93 18.76 11.76 -16.75
C ARG A 93 18.87 10.80 -15.57
N TRP A 94 19.99 10.87 -14.87
CA TRP A 94 20.28 10.00 -13.75
C TRP A 94 19.48 10.40 -12.49
N HIS A 95 18.94 9.39 -11.82
CA HIS A 95 18.22 9.54 -10.56
C HIS A 95 18.73 8.52 -9.53
N LEU A 96 18.94 9.00 -8.31
CA LEU A 96 19.13 8.19 -7.11
C LEU A 96 17.77 7.82 -6.54
N PHE A 97 17.58 6.54 -6.31
CA PHE A 97 16.46 5.95 -5.57
C PHE A 97 17.03 5.29 -4.30
N ASN A 98 16.85 5.95 -3.16
CA ASN A 98 17.17 5.42 -1.84
C ASN A 98 15.85 5.24 -1.06
N ASP A 99 15.28 4.05 -1.12
CA ASP A 99 13.92 3.76 -0.68
C ASP A 99 12.90 4.76 -1.25
N PHE A 100 12.27 5.57 -0.40
CA PHE A 100 11.31 6.61 -0.79
C PHE A 100 11.96 7.96 -1.14
N LEU A 101 13.28 8.11 -0.93
CA LEU A 101 14.02 9.31 -1.34
C LEU A 101 14.45 9.17 -2.80
N VAL A 102 13.84 10.01 -3.65
CA VAL A 102 14.20 10.12 -5.07
C VAL A 102 14.82 11.47 -5.35
N ARG A 103 15.99 11.51 -5.99
CA ARG A 103 16.69 12.75 -6.37
C ARG A 103 17.36 12.62 -7.73
N SER A 104 17.27 13.66 -8.55
CA SER A 104 18.11 13.81 -9.74
C SER A 104 19.58 13.98 -9.34
N VAL A 105 20.47 13.37 -10.11
CA VAL A 105 21.93 13.45 -9.93
C VAL A 105 22.59 13.61 -11.31
N SER A 106 23.81 14.15 -11.34
CA SER A 106 24.55 14.26 -12.61
C SER A 106 25.07 12.89 -13.05
N THR A 107 25.41 12.77 -14.34
CA THR A 107 26.06 11.57 -14.89
C THR A 107 27.38 11.29 -14.17
N GLU A 108 28.17 12.31 -13.86
CA GLU A 108 29.45 12.16 -13.18
C GLU A 108 29.27 11.57 -11.78
N GLU A 109 28.27 12.03 -11.02
CA GLU A 109 27.94 11.46 -9.71
C GLU A 109 27.41 10.02 -9.86
N ALA A 110 26.60 9.75 -10.89
CA ALA A 110 26.06 8.41 -11.13
C ALA A 110 27.13 7.36 -11.41
N LEU A 111 28.16 7.74 -12.17
CA LEU A 111 29.23 6.84 -12.60
C LEU A 111 30.47 6.89 -11.69
N ALA A 112 30.48 7.78 -10.68
CA ALA A 112 31.55 7.85 -9.70
C ALA A 112 31.33 6.84 -8.55
N PHE A 113 32.35 6.01 -8.31
CA PHE A 113 32.38 5.06 -7.19
C PHE A 113 33.42 5.46 -6.15
N ASN A 114 33.25 4.96 -4.94
CA ASN A 114 34.14 5.26 -3.83
C ASN A 114 34.64 3.98 -3.20
N THR A 115 35.94 3.93 -2.91
CA THR A 115 36.62 2.76 -2.37
C THR A 115 36.15 2.38 -0.97
N SER A 116 35.63 3.32 -0.19
CA SER A 116 35.23 3.07 1.21
C SER A 116 33.73 2.87 1.42
N TRP A 117 32.86 3.46 0.59
CA TRP A 117 31.42 3.48 0.91
C TRP A 117 30.45 3.28 -0.26
N LYS A 118 30.86 3.47 -1.52
CA LYS A 118 29.96 3.42 -2.68
C LYS A 118 30.41 2.35 -3.66
N VAL A 119 29.89 1.14 -3.49
CA VAL A 119 30.36 -0.05 -4.21
C VAL A 119 29.24 -0.55 -5.13
N PRO A 120 29.48 -0.66 -6.45
CA PRO A 120 28.47 -1.18 -7.35
C PRO A 120 28.26 -2.67 -7.10
N SER A 121 27.01 -3.14 -7.18
CA SER A 121 26.63 -4.54 -6.92
C SER A 121 26.08 -5.21 -8.19
N VAL A 122 25.11 -4.58 -8.85
CA VAL A 122 24.52 -5.08 -10.09
C VAL A 122 24.42 -3.93 -11.07
N ILE A 123 24.85 -4.16 -12.32
CA ILE A 123 24.70 -3.20 -13.42
C ILE A 123 23.76 -3.78 -14.48
N ALA A 124 22.98 -2.93 -15.12
CA ALA A 124 22.00 -3.31 -16.12
C ALA A 124 22.25 -2.55 -17.42
N TYR A 125 22.38 -3.31 -18.51
CA TYR A 125 22.45 -2.80 -19.87
C TYR A 125 21.25 -3.32 -20.66
N GLN A 126 20.77 -2.54 -21.61
CA GLN A 126 19.77 -2.95 -22.60
C GLN A 126 20.21 -2.57 -24.00
N ILE A 127 19.66 -3.23 -25.02
CA ILE A 127 19.96 -2.91 -26.42
C ILE A 127 19.55 -1.46 -26.68
N ARG A 128 20.47 -0.63 -27.19
CA ARG A 128 20.26 0.80 -27.39
C ARG A 128 19.06 1.10 -28.27
N ASP A 129 18.87 0.30 -29.32
CA ASP A 129 17.77 0.47 -30.26
C ASP A 129 16.40 0.18 -29.63
N GLU A 130 16.36 -0.47 -28.45
CA GLU A 130 15.14 -0.71 -27.66
C GLU A 130 14.87 0.39 -26.62
N ASN A 131 15.76 1.38 -26.49
CA ASN A 131 15.51 2.55 -25.66
C ASN A 131 14.24 3.26 -26.12
N ASN A 132 13.46 3.79 -25.16
CA ASN A 132 12.26 4.58 -25.39
C ASN A 132 11.12 3.84 -26.11
N LYS A 133 11.25 2.51 -26.35
CA LYS A 133 10.19 1.67 -26.88
C LYS A 133 9.36 1.10 -25.74
N ILE A 134 8.24 1.76 -25.43
CA ILE A 134 7.31 1.31 -24.38
C ILE A 134 6.09 0.67 -25.02
N ASP A 135 5.92 -0.64 -24.83
CA ASP A 135 4.70 -1.33 -25.21
C ASP A 135 3.57 -1.02 -24.21
N THR A 136 2.50 -0.40 -24.73
CA THR A 136 1.28 -0.11 -23.97
C THR A 136 0.05 -0.82 -24.54
N GLU A 137 0.22 -1.69 -25.55
CA GLU A 137 -0.87 -2.41 -26.21
C GLU A 137 -1.63 -3.32 -25.24
N TRP A 138 -0.96 -3.79 -24.18
CA TRP A 138 -1.58 -4.57 -23.12
C TRP A 138 -2.81 -3.88 -22.51
N LYS A 139 -2.87 -2.53 -22.50
CA LYS A 139 -4.01 -1.77 -21.95
C LYS A 139 -5.28 -1.92 -22.79
N ASN A 140 -5.13 -2.07 -24.10
CA ASN A 140 -6.25 -2.27 -25.03
C ASN A 140 -6.66 -3.75 -25.09
N ASN A 141 -5.74 -4.64 -24.77
CA ASN A 141 -5.90 -6.10 -24.87
C ASN A 141 -5.98 -6.78 -23.50
N ILE A 142 -6.50 -6.07 -22.48
CA ILE A 142 -6.64 -6.64 -21.14
C ILE A 142 -7.67 -7.78 -21.18
N ASP A 143 -7.24 -8.96 -20.75
CA ASP A 143 -8.13 -10.09 -20.51
C ASP A 143 -9.03 -9.83 -19.30
N THR A 144 -10.33 -9.68 -19.55
CA THR A 144 -11.36 -9.40 -18.54
C THR A 144 -12.09 -10.65 -18.05
N SER A 145 -11.75 -11.85 -18.57
CA SER A 145 -12.51 -13.08 -18.30
C SER A 145 -12.68 -13.39 -16.82
N ILE A 146 -11.69 -13.03 -16.00
CA ILE A 146 -11.68 -13.26 -14.55
C ILE A 146 -12.83 -12.57 -13.81
N LEU A 147 -13.41 -11.51 -14.38
CA LEU A 147 -14.53 -10.77 -13.78
C LEU A 147 -15.89 -11.47 -13.98
N TYR A 148 -15.98 -12.36 -14.97
CA TYR A 148 -17.21 -13.07 -15.35
C TYR A 148 -17.20 -14.55 -14.93
N GLN A 149 -16.09 -15.03 -14.37
CA GLN A 149 -15.93 -16.41 -13.94
C GLN A 149 -16.27 -16.57 -12.45
N ASP A 150 -17.15 -17.53 -12.16
CA ASP A 150 -17.44 -17.96 -10.79
C ASP A 150 -16.48 -19.08 -10.37
N PHE A 151 -15.54 -18.73 -9.50
CA PHE A 151 -14.54 -19.68 -8.97
C PHE A 151 -15.05 -20.51 -7.79
N ASN A 152 -16.27 -20.25 -7.32
CA ASN A 152 -16.97 -21.02 -6.28
C ASN A 152 -18.28 -21.64 -6.83
N ALA A 153 -18.25 -22.10 -8.08
CA ALA A 153 -19.43 -22.61 -8.79
C ALA A 153 -20.15 -23.77 -8.06
N ASN A 154 -19.40 -24.59 -7.32
CA ASN A 154 -19.91 -25.78 -6.63
C ASN A 154 -20.55 -25.46 -5.25
N ALA A 155 -20.43 -24.23 -4.75
CA ALA A 155 -21.10 -23.83 -3.52
C ALA A 155 -22.61 -23.73 -3.71
N ASP A 156 -23.36 -23.95 -2.63
CA ASP A 156 -24.81 -23.84 -2.61
C ASP A 156 -25.24 -22.42 -3.05
N PRO A 157 -25.98 -22.29 -4.16
CA PRO A 157 -26.43 -21.00 -4.68
C PRO A 157 -27.20 -20.16 -3.64
N SER A 158 -27.90 -20.80 -2.69
CA SER A 158 -28.64 -20.10 -1.64
C SER A 158 -27.75 -19.43 -0.60
N THR A 159 -26.48 -19.85 -0.51
CA THR A 159 -25.48 -19.29 0.42
C THR A 159 -24.54 -18.30 -0.24
N LYS A 160 -24.63 -18.12 -1.56
CA LYS A 160 -23.77 -17.17 -2.28
C LYS A 160 -24.16 -15.74 -1.92
N THR A 161 -23.16 -15.00 -1.51
CA THR A 161 -23.26 -13.59 -1.15
C THR A 161 -23.11 -12.67 -2.35
N TYR A 162 -22.72 -13.18 -3.53
CA TYR A 162 -22.42 -12.41 -4.73
C TYR A 162 -22.98 -13.03 -6.01
N GLN A 163 -23.11 -12.19 -7.05
CA GLN A 163 -23.47 -12.57 -8.40
C GLN A 163 -22.46 -11.98 -9.39
N VAL A 164 -21.69 -12.84 -10.07
CA VAL A 164 -20.71 -12.44 -11.09
C VAL A 164 -21.32 -11.54 -12.16
N LEU A 165 -20.49 -10.73 -12.81
CA LEU A 165 -20.94 -9.83 -13.87
C LEU A 165 -21.48 -10.62 -15.07
N ASN A 166 -22.47 -10.06 -15.76
CA ASN A 166 -22.89 -10.55 -17.07
C ASN A 166 -22.00 -9.95 -18.18
N PRO A 167 -21.32 -10.77 -19.01
CA PRO A 167 -20.42 -10.27 -20.05
C PRO A 167 -21.11 -9.49 -21.18
N GLU A 168 -22.41 -9.68 -21.40
CA GLU A 168 -23.17 -9.00 -22.45
C GLU A 168 -23.72 -7.64 -22.00
N THR A 169 -24.06 -7.50 -20.72
CA THR A 169 -24.78 -6.33 -20.20
C THR A 169 -24.02 -5.51 -19.16
N GLU A 170 -23.00 -6.08 -18.51
CA GLU A 170 -22.30 -5.49 -17.36
C GLU A 170 -20.78 -5.39 -17.59
N ALA A 171 -20.36 -5.07 -18.82
CA ALA A 171 -18.95 -4.83 -19.13
C ALA A 171 -18.44 -3.55 -18.41
N PRO A 172 -17.43 -3.64 -17.52
CA PRO A 172 -16.92 -2.47 -16.81
C PRO A 172 -16.13 -1.52 -17.71
N GLY A 173 -16.17 -0.22 -17.39
CA GLY A 173 -15.44 0.81 -18.11
C GLY A 173 -15.27 2.11 -17.31
N PRO A 174 -14.82 3.20 -17.97
CA PRO A 174 -14.51 4.48 -17.30
C PRO A 174 -15.68 5.14 -16.56
N ASP A 175 -16.92 4.87 -17.01
CA ASP A 175 -18.15 5.39 -16.41
C ASP A 175 -18.74 4.46 -15.34
N THR A 176 -18.13 3.29 -15.12
CA THR A 176 -18.59 2.33 -14.12
C THR A 176 -18.14 2.75 -12.72
N ILE A 177 -19.10 2.98 -11.82
CA ILE A 177 -18.85 3.12 -10.39
C ILE A 177 -19.00 1.76 -9.72
N ILE A 178 -18.03 1.40 -8.90
CA ILE A 178 -18.03 0.21 -8.06
C ILE A 178 -17.79 0.64 -6.62
N ALA A 179 -18.53 0.08 -5.65
CA ALA A 179 -18.23 0.32 -4.25
C ALA A 179 -17.37 -0.81 -3.69
N LEU A 180 -16.30 -0.46 -2.99
CA LEU A 180 -15.29 -1.36 -2.44
C LEU A 180 -15.19 -1.15 -0.94
N ASP A 181 -15.09 -2.25 -0.22
CA ASP A 181 -14.63 -2.30 1.16
C ASP A 181 -13.89 -3.62 1.40
N THR A 182 -12.91 -3.61 2.30
CA THR A 182 -12.07 -4.78 2.56
C THR A 182 -11.82 -5.04 4.04
N GLU A 183 -11.65 -6.31 4.37
CA GLU A 183 -11.34 -6.75 5.73
C GLU A 183 -9.93 -7.29 5.84
N PHE A 184 -9.29 -7.05 6.99
CA PHE A 184 -7.91 -7.44 7.25
C PHE A 184 -7.77 -8.33 8.48
N VAL A 185 -6.69 -9.11 8.48
CA VAL A 185 -6.19 -9.83 9.66
C VAL A 185 -4.75 -9.40 9.95
N ALA A 186 -4.30 -9.55 11.18
CA ALA A 186 -2.91 -9.28 11.56
C ALA A 186 -2.06 -10.55 11.40
N VAL A 187 -1.04 -10.49 10.55
CA VAL A 187 -0.06 -11.58 10.36
C VAL A 187 1.22 -11.36 11.18
N ARG A 188 1.40 -10.16 11.75
CA ARG A 188 2.52 -9.86 12.64
C ARG A 188 2.15 -8.78 13.66
N GLN A 189 2.46 -9.04 14.93
CA GLN A 189 2.33 -8.07 16.02
C GLN A 189 3.44 -7.00 15.98
N PRO A 190 3.21 -5.83 16.59
CA PRO A 190 4.23 -4.79 16.63
C PRO A 190 5.34 -5.18 17.62
N GLU A 191 6.58 -4.92 17.26
CA GLU A 191 7.72 -5.02 18.18
C GLU A 191 7.96 -3.61 18.76
N ILE A 192 7.88 -3.47 20.08
CA ILE A 192 8.03 -2.20 20.80
C ILE A 192 9.24 -2.31 21.72
N GLU A 193 10.21 -1.42 21.56
CA GLU A 193 11.28 -1.19 22.54
C GLU A 193 10.87 -0.10 23.51
N MET A 194 11.34 -0.22 24.75
CA MET A 194 11.25 0.85 25.72
C MET A 194 12.65 1.41 25.88
N ASN A 195 12.85 2.67 25.49
CA ASN A 195 14.14 3.31 25.68
C ASN A 195 14.39 3.59 27.17
N SER A 196 15.62 3.99 27.52
CA SER A 196 16.01 4.31 28.90
C SER A 196 15.20 5.44 29.53
N ASP A 197 14.55 6.27 28.71
CA ASP A 197 13.70 7.39 29.12
C ASP A 197 12.23 6.98 29.34
N GLY A 198 11.90 5.71 29.11
CA GLY A 198 10.56 5.15 29.29
C GLY A 198 9.59 5.44 28.14
N GLU A 199 10.09 6.00 27.03
CA GLU A 199 9.32 6.15 25.80
C GLU A 199 9.28 4.83 25.03
N ARG A 200 8.12 4.56 24.43
CA ARG A 200 7.88 3.36 23.62
C ARG A 200 8.23 3.67 22.17
N GLU A 201 9.30 3.09 21.66
CA GLU A 201 9.64 3.15 20.25
C GLU A 201 9.16 1.88 19.54
N THR A 202 8.37 2.04 18.48
CA THR A 202 7.93 0.90 17.67
C THR A 202 9.07 0.51 16.73
N ILE A 203 9.75 -0.58 17.04
CA ILE A 203 10.83 -1.14 16.21
C ILE A 203 10.24 -1.66 14.89
N ARG A 204 9.08 -2.32 14.95
CA ARG A 204 8.37 -2.83 13.77
C ARG A 204 6.87 -2.62 13.89
N PRO A 205 6.22 -2.08 12.85
CA PRO A 205 4.77 -1.90 12.85
C PRO A 205 4.03 -3.23 12.67
N ILE A 206 2.74 -3.22 13.01
CA ILE A 206 1.79 -4.28 12.70
C ILE A 206 1.78 -4.51 11.19
N VAL A 207 1.70 -5.78 10.78
CA VAL A 207 1.49 -6.12 9.36
C VAL A 207 0.11 -6.72 9.21
N TYR A 208 -0.71 -6.05 8.40
CA TYR A 208 -2.01 -6.52 8.00
C TYR A 208 -1.92 -7.29 6.68
N ALA A 209 -2.76 -8.31 6.54
CA ALA A 209 -3.00 -9.02 5.30
C ALA A 209 -4.47 -8.90 4.92
N LEU A 210 -4.74 -8.78 3.61
CA LEU A 210 -6.10 -8.81 3.06
C LEU A 210 -6.74 -10.18 3.33
N ALA A 211 -7.91 -10.18 3.96
CA ALA A 211 -8.64 -11.39 4.32
C ALA A 211 -9.95 -11.54 3.54
N ARG A 212 -10.64 -10.44 3.24
CA ARG A 212 -11.85 -10.40 2.41
C ARG A 212 -11.90 -9.13 1.59
N ALA A 213 -12.37 -9.22 0.35
CA ALA A 213 -12.62 -8.07 -0.51
C ALA A 213 -14.02 -8.16 -1.12
N SER A 214 -14.83 -7.14 -0.85
CA SER A 214 -16.19 -7.03 -1.36
C SER A 214 -16.29 -5.89 -2.36
N VAL A 215 -16.86 -6.16 -3.52
CA VAL A 215 -17.15 -5.14 -4.54
C VAL A 215 -18.59 -5.23 -4.99
N VAL A 216 -19.31 -4.13 -4.86
CA VAL A 216 -20.72 -3.98 -5.21
C VAL A 216 -20.92 -3.10 -6.43
N ARG A 217 -21.93 -3.43 -7.23
CA ARG A 217 -22.36 -2.62 -8.36
C ARG A 217 -22.82 -1.25 -7.86
N GLY A 218 -22.21 -0.17 -8.35
CA GLY A 218 -22.56 1.20 -7.95
C GLY A 218 -23.69 1.83 -8.76
N GLN A 219 -24.17 1.16 -9.82
CA GLN A 219 -25.21 1.66 -10.72
C GLN A 219 -25.94 0.51 -11.44
N GLY A 220 -27.02 0.84 -12.15
CA GLY A 220 -27.79 -0.09 -12.98
C GLY A 220 -28.94 -0.77 -12.24
N GLU A 221 -29.56 -1.76 -12.88
CA GLU A 221 -30.70 -2.50 -12.32
C GLU A 221 -30.32 -3.28 -11.05
N ASN A 222 -29.11 -3.85 -11.03
CA ASN A 222 -28.57 -4.64 -9.93
C ASN A 222 -27.73 -3.80 -8.95
N GLU A 223 -27.98 -2.49 -8.85
CA GLU A 223 -27.23 -1.63 -7.95
C GLU A 223 -27.27 -2.14 -6.50
N GLY A 224 -26.11 -2.11 -5.83
CA GLY A 224 -25.94 -2.61 -4.46
C GLY A 224 -25.76 -4.13 -4.40
N THR A 225 -25.87 -4.85 -5.51
CA THR A 225 -25.58 -6.28 -5.56
C THR A 225 -24.08 -6.53 -5.73
N PRO A 226 -23.42 -7.25 -4.80
CA PRO A 226 -22.02 -7.65 -4.92
C PRO A 226 -21.78 -8.54 -6.15
N PHE A 227 -20.67 -8.28 -6.85
CA PHE A 227 -20.15 -9.15 -7.91
C PHE A 227 -18.79 -9.75 -7.58
N ILE A 228 -18.14 -9.24 -6.54
CA ILE A 228 -16.96 -9.84 -5.90
C ILE A 228 -17.26 -9.88 -4.41
N ASP A 229 -17.09 -11.06 -3.81
CA ASP A 229 -17.01 -11.25 -2.36
C ASP A 229 -16.02 -12.39 -2.11
N ASP A 230 -14.74 -12.07 -2.30
CA ASP A 230 -13.66 -13.05 -2.27
C ASP A 230 -12.98 -13.03 -0.90
N TYR A 231 -12.81 -14.21 -0.32
CA TYR A 231 -12.00 -14.45 0.86
C TYR A 231 -10.60 -14.88 0.41
N ILE A 232 -9.58 -14.54 1.18
CA ILE A 232 -8.19 -14.76 0.78
C ILE A 232 -7.58 -15.94 1.54
N ASN A 233 -7.09 -16.94 0.80
CA ASN A 233 -6.27 -18.02 1.34
C ASN A 233 -4.89 -17.48 1.71
N ILE A 234 -4.75 -17.03 2.96
CA ILE A 234 -3.51 -16.52 3.52
C ILE A 234 -2.62 -17.70 3.92
N LYS A 235 -1.43 -17.79 3.32
CA LYS A 235 -0.46 -18.85 3.61
C LYS A 235 0.42 -18.55 4.83
N GLU A 236 0.49 -17.29 5.22
CA GLU A 236 1.27 -16.84 6.37
C GLU A 236 0.50 -17.11 7.67
N PRO A 237 1.18 -17.39 8.80
CA PRO A 237 0.52 -17.54 10.09
C PRO A 237 -0.25 -16.27 10.48
N ILE A 238 -1.54 -16.39 10.74
CA ILE A 238 -2.38 -15.31 11.25
C ILE A 238 -2.20 -15.25 12.77
N VAL A 239 -1.87 -14.07 13.29
CA VAL A 239 -1.65 -13.83 14.73
C VAL A 239 -2.94 -13.34 15.39
N ASP A 240 -3.74 -12.56 14.67
CA ASP A 240 -5.06 -12.10 15.14
C ASP A 240 -6.00 -11.91 13.95
N TYR A 241 -7.19 -12.53 14.02
CA TYR A 241 -8.23 -12.43 12.99
C TYR A 241 -9.00 -11.10 13.05
N LEU A 242 -8.85 -10.34 14.15
CA LEU A 242 -9.54 -9.07 14.36
C LEU A 242 -11.06 -9.20 14.22
N THR A 243 -11.64 -10.36 14.56
CA THR A 243 -13.01 -10.76 14.24
C THR A 243 -14.06 -9.72 14.64
N SER A 244 -13.88 -9.04 15.77
CA SER A 244 -14.80 -7.98 16.20
C SER A 244 -14.84 -6.77 15.25
N TYR A 245 -13.76 -6.54 14.51
CA TYR A 245 -13.61 -5.43 13.57
C TYR A 245 -13.70 -5.86 12.11
N SER A 246 -13.55 -7.16 11.81
CA SER A 246 -13.45 -7.68 10.46
C SER A 246 -14.57 -8.66 10.08
N GLY A 247 -15.26 -9.21 11.08
CA GLY A 247 -16.18 -10.34 10.90
C GLY A 247 -15.49 -11.65 10.50
N ILE A 248 -14.17 -11.66 10.31
CA ILE A 248 -13.43 -12.84 9.83
C ILE A 248 -13.16 -13.82 10.96
N THR A 249 -13.45 -15.07 10.71
CA THR A 249 -13.14 -16.21 11.58
C THR A 249 -12.10 -17.13 10.94
N GLU A 250 -11.49 -18.01 11.74
CA GLU A 250 -10.57 -19.04 11.25
C GLU A 250 -11.21 -19.97 10.22
N GLN A 251 -12.51 -20.29 10.37
CA GLN A 251 -13.23 -21.18 9.46
C GLN A 251 -13.40 -20.56 8.07
N ASP A 252 -13.51 -19.24 7.99
CA ASP A 252 -13.70 -18.54 6.72
C ASP A 252 -12.46 -18.63 5.82
N LEU A 253 -11.27 -18.75 6.43
CA LEU A 253 -9.99 -18.77 5.74
C LEU A 253 -9.35 -20.17 5.64
N ASP A 254 -9.93 -21.21 6.26
CA ASP A 254 -9.45 -22.59 6.11
C ASP A 254 -10.03 -23.26 4.85
N PRO A 255 -9.18 -23.64 3.86
CA PRO A 255 -9.62 -24.29 2.63
C PRO A 255 -10.40 -25.60 2.81
N ARG A 256 -10.34 -26.22 3.99
CA ARG A 256 -11.04 -27.50 4.27
C ARG A 256 -12.49 -27.32 4.66
N VAL A 257 -12.86 -26.17 5.22
CA VAL A 257 -14.18 -25.95 5.82
C VAL A 257 -14.88 -24.68 5.34
N SER A 258 -14.13 -23.74 4.74
CA SER A 258 -14.68 -22.48 4.25
C SER A 258 -15.81 -22.74 3.24
N LYS A 259 -16.88 -21.97 3.40
CA LYS A 259 -18.04 -21.94 2.48
C LYS A 259 -17.95 -20.79 1.48
N HIS A 260 -16.96 -19.91 1.66
CA HIS A 260 -16.81 -18.68 0.88
C HIS A 260 -16.00 -18.91 -0.40
N SER A 261 -15.98 -17.89 -1.26
CA SER A 261 -15.09 -17.84 -2.42
C SER A 261 -13.64 -17.65 -1.97
N LEU A 262 -13.00 -18.73 -1.52
CA LEU A 262 -11.64 -18.69 -0.98
C LEU A 262 -10.61 -18.77 -2.11
N LEU A 263 -10.01 -17.61 -2.45
CA LEU A 263 -9.07 -17.46 -3.56
C LEU A 263 -7.67 -17.10 -3.09
N SER A 264 -6.68 -17.28 -3.96
CA SER A 264 -5.34 -16.73 -3.71
C SER A 264 -5.33 -15.20 -3.79
N LEU A 265 -4.46 -14.54 -3.03
CA LEU A 265 -4.28 -13.09 -3.08
C LEU A 265 -4.08 -12.57 -4.52
N LYS A 266 -3.32 -13.30 -5.35
CA LYS A 266 -3.08 -12.93 -6.76
C LYS A 266 -4.37 -12.87 -7.60
N MET A 267 -5.34 -13.73 -7.32
CA MET A 267 -6.62 -13.76 -8.05
C MET A 267 -7.47 -12.54 -7.69
N ALA A 268 -7.65 -12.26 -6.40
CA ALA A 268 -8.38 -11.09 -5.93
C ALA A 268 -7.71 -9.79 -6.41
N TYR A 269 -6.38 -9.72 -6.31
CA TYR A 269 -5.59 -8.60 -6.84
C TYR A 269 -5.80 -8.42 -8.35
N LYS A 270 -5.76 -9.51 -9.14
CA LYS A 270 -5.99 -9.44 -10.60
C LYS A 270 -7.38 -8.89 -10.91
N LYS A 271 -8.43 -9.26 -10.18
CA LYS A 271 -9.77 -8.67 -10.36
C LYS A 271 -9.76 -7.15 -10.12
N MET A 272 -9.18 -6.68 -9.01
CA MET A 272 -9.05 -5.23 -8.73
C MET A 272 -8.20 -4.50 -9.76
N TRP A 273 -7.09 -5.11 -10.19
CA TRP A 273 -6.18 -4.56 -11.18
C TRP A 273 -6.84 -4.42 -12.56
N VAL A 274 -7.66 -5.40 -12.97
CA VAL A 274 -8.43 -5.28 -14.22
C VAL A 274 -9.44 -4.13 -14.11
N LEU A 275 -10.22 -4.05 -13.02
CA LEU A 275 -11.18 -2.95 -12.81
C LEU A 275 -10.52 -1.57 -12.85
N LEU A 276 -9.35 -1.44 -12.21
CA LEU A 276 -8.52 -0.24 -12.25
C LEU A 276 -8.15 0.15 -13.69
N ASN A 277 -7.61 -0.78 -14.47
CA ASN A 277 -7.12 -0.48 -15.81
C ASN A 277 -8.24 -0.34 -16.86
N LEU A 278 -9.44 -0.84 -16.59
CA LEU A 278 -10.65 -0.54 -17.36
C LEU A 278 -11.19 0.88 -17.07
N GLY A 279 -10.62 1.60 -16.10
CA GLY A 279 -11.00 2.98 -15.80
C GLY A 279 -12.12 3.12 -14.76
N CYS A 280 -12.55 2.03 -14.10
CA CYS A 280 -13.64 2.07 -13.12
C CYS A 280 -13.35 3.06 -11.98
N LYS A 281 -14.41 3.65 -11.41
CA LYS A 281 -14.33 4.53 -10.24
C LYS A 281 -14.62 3.73 -8.97
N PHE A 282 -13.67 3.73 -8.05
CA PHE A 282 -13.70 3.05 -6.76
C PHE A 282 -14.32 3.97 -5.71
N LEU A 283 -15.51 3.59 -5.25
CA LEU A 283 -16.27 4.28 -4.23
C LEU A 283 -16.12 3.55 -2.89
N GLY A 284 -15.98 4.27 -1.79
CA GLY A 284 -15.86 3.65 -0.48
C GLY A 284 -15.75 4.66 0.66
N HIS A 285 -15.25 4.23 1.81
CA HIS A 285 -15.07 5.08 2.98
C HIS A 285 -13.71 4.85 3.64
N GLY A 286 -12.78 5.78 3.45
CA GLY A 286 -11.42 5.65 4.00
C GLY A 286 -10.50 4.72 3.19
N LEU A 287 -10.70 4.66 1.86
CA LEU A 287 -10.08 3.70 0.94
C LEU A 287 -8.54 3.73 0.90
N LYS A 288 -7.91 4.77 1.46
CA LYS A 288 -6.45 4.88 1.53
C LYS A 288 -5.83 3.68 2.26
N GLN A 289 -6.47 3.18 3.33
CA GLN A 289 -5.95 2.04 4.07
C GLN A 289 -6.15 0.74 3.27
N ASP A 290 -7.31 0.56 2.66
CA ASP A 290 -7.62 -0.55 1.76
C ASP A 290 -6.60 -0.68 0.63
N PHE A 291 -6.38 0.40 -0.12
CA PHE A 291 -5.39 0.41 -1.20
C PHE A 291 -3.97 0.11 -0.73
N ARG A 292 -3.60 0.56 0.48
CA ARG A 292 -2.29 0.26 1.09
C ARG A 292 -2.15 -1.22 1.40
N VAL A 293 -3.16 -1.87 1.98
CA VAL A 293 -3.11 -3.30 2.33
C VAL A 293 -3.26 -4.20 1.11
N ILE A 294 -4.11 -3.83 0.14
CA ILE A 294 -4.21 -4.52 -1.16
C ILE A 294 -2.91 -4.37 -1.96
N ASN A 295 -2.09 -3.35 -1.66
CA ASN A 295 -0.87 -2.98 -2.38
C ASN A 295 -1.15 -2.57 -3.85
N ILE A 296 -2.15 -1.70 -4.02
CA ILE A 296 -2.54 -1.14 -5.32
C ILE A 296 -2.60 0.38 -5.23
N HIS A 297 -2.10 1.07 -6.24
CA HIS A 297 -2.19 2.53 -6.33
C HIS A 297 -3.27 2.93 -7.34
N ILE A 298 -4.36 3.52 -6.84
CA ILE A 298 -5.47 4.01 -7.67
C ILE A 298 -5.32 5.52 -7.91
N PRO A 299 -5.35 6.00 -9.17
CA PRO A 299 -5.35 7.42 -9.49
C PRO A 299 -6.49 8.17 -8.80
N ARG A 300 -6.24 9.38 -8.29
CA ARG A 300 -7.25 10.18 -7.57
C ARG A 300 -8.53 10.43 -8.38
N SER A 301 -8.42 10.51 -9.70
CA SER A 301 -9.58 10.68 -10.61
C SER A 301 -10.54 9.48 -10.61
N GLN A 302 -10.07 8.31 -10.16
CA GLN A 302 -10.86 7.08 -10.05
C GLN A 302 -11.27 6.79 -8.60
N VAL A 303 -11.03 7.70 -7.64
CA VAL A 303 -11.37 7.48 -6.23
C VAL A 303 -12.53 8.40 -5.83
N ILE A 304 -13.61 7.79 -5.31
CA ILE A 304 -14.76 8.47 -4.72
C ILE A 304 -14.80 8.09 -3.24
N ASP A 305 -14.04 8.80 -2.41
CA ASP A 305 -13.96 8.50 -0.98
C ASP A 305 -14.95 9.34 -0.18
N THR A 306 -15.98 8.69 0.38
CA THR A 306 -17.00 9.37 1.18
C THR A 306 -16.44 10.02 2.44
N ILE A 307 -15.29 9.57 2.95
CA ILE A 307 -14.64 10.21 4.10
C ILE A 307 -14.16 11.62 3.77
N ASP A 308 -13.77 11.85 2.52
CA ASP A 308 -13.30 13.14 2.02
C ASP A 308 -14.47 13.99 1.50
N LEU A 309 -15.53 13.36 0.94
CA LEU A 309 -16.75 14.07 0.53
C LEU A 309 -17.48 14.74 1.71
N PHE A 310 -17.49 14.09 2.88
CA PHE A 310 -18.11 14.62 4.10
C PHE A 310 -17.13 15.31 5.06
N PHE A 311 -15.97 15.75 4.55
CA PHE A 311 -14.93 16.38 5.36
C PHE A 311 -14.99 17.92 5.35
N LEU A 312 -15.02 18.53 6.54
CA LEU A 312 -14.84 19.97 6.72
C LEU A 312 -13.41 20.29 7.15
N GLN A 313 -12.65 20.97 6.28
CA GLN A 313 -11.27 21.40 6.54
C GLN A 313 -11.15 22.25 7.82
N THR A 314 -12.15 23.10 8.10
CA THR A 314 -12.18 23.96 9.30
C THR A 314 -12.31 23.18 10.60
N ARG A 315 -12.74 21.91 10.54
CA ARG A 315 -12.98 21.05 11.70
C ARG A 315 -11.89 20.01 11.92
N LEU A 316 -11.06 19.74 10.89
CA LEU A 316 -9.92 18.80 10.91
C LEU A 316 -10.25 17.41 11.46
N ARG A 317 -11.52 16.98 11.39
CA ARG A 317 -11.98 15.66 11.88
C ARG A 317 -12.68 14.91 10.76
N ARG A 318 -12.18 13.72 10.45
CA ARG A 318 -12.89 12.76 9.60
C ARG A 318 -13.99 12.06 10.39
N LEU A 319 -15.10 11.76 9.72
CA LEU A 319 -16.29 11.15 10.30
C LEU A 319 -16.31 9.67 9.96
N SER A 320 -16.67 8.81 10.91
CA SER A 320 -16.76 7.37 10.65
C SER A 320 -17.99 7.00 9.83
N LEU A 321 -17.92 5.88 9.12
CA LEU A 321 -19.03 5.33 8.36
C LEU A 321 -20.27 5.13 9.22
N ALA A 322 -20.13 4.47 10.38
CA ALA A 322 -21.23 4.23 11.31
C ALA A 322 -21.93 5.51 11.79
N PHE A 323 -21.17 6.59 12.06
CA PHE A 323 -21.77 7.87 12.45
C PHE A 323 -22.55 8.51 11.31
N LEU A 324 -21.99 8.50 10.09
CA LEU A 324 -22.67 9.04 8.91
C LEU A 324 -23.91 8.23 8.54
N ALA A 325 -23.85 6.91 8.60
CA ALA A 325 -24.99 6.01 8.37
C ALA A 325 -26.13 6.30 9.35
N TRP A 326 -25.82 6.39 10.65
CA TRP A 326 -26.80 6.71 11.67
C TRP A 326 -27.41 8.10 11.46
N TYR A 327 -26.59 9.11 11.19
CA TYR A 327 -27.08 10.48 11.10
C TYR A 327 -27.86 10.75 9.81
N LEU A 328 -27.34 10.32 8.66
CA LEU A 328 -27.90 10.65 7.33
C LEU A 328 -28.88 9.60 6.81
N LEU A 329 -28.59 8.31 7.04
CA LEU A 329 -29.42 7.21 6.54
C LEU A 329 -30.41 6.69 7.59
N LYS A 330 -30.22 7.05 8.86
CA LYS A 330 -30.98 6.52 10.01
C LYS A 330 -30.81 5.00 10.17
N GLU A 331 -29.65 4.49 9.77
CA GLU A 331 -29.29 3.07 9.83
C GLU A 331 -28.25 2.85 10.95
N ASP A 332 -28.42 1.78 11.72
CA ASP A 332 -27.43 1.33 12.70
C ASP A 332 -26.68 0.14 12.09
N ILE A 333 -25.44 0.36 11.65
CA ILE A 333 -24.55 -0.65 11.04
C ILE A 333 -23.47 -1.07 12.04
N GLN A 334 -22.69 -2.13 11.72
CA GLN A 334 -21.53 -2.55 12.51
C GLN A 334 -21.85 -2.82 13.99
N MET A 335 -23.01 -3.45 14.26
CA MET A 335 -23.52 -3.61 15.62
C MET A 335 -22.81 -4.72 16.42
N GLU A 336 -22.40 -5.80 15.74
CA GLU A 336 -21.71 -6.94 16.35
C GLU A 336 -20.31 -7.14 15.76
N THR A 337 -20.25 -7.26 14.43
CA THR A 337 -19.02 -7.37 13.64
C THR A 337 -19.19 -6.53 12.37
N HIS A 338 -18.09 -6.25 11.68
CA HIS A 338 -18.15 -5.57 10.39
C HIS A 338 -18.45 -6.57 9.27
N ASP A 339 -19.13 -6.09 8.24
CA ASP A 339 -19.35 -6.81 6.99
C ASP A 339 -19.06 -5.88 5.82
N SER A 340 -17.97 -6.13 5.11
CA SER A 340 -17.58 -5.33 3.94
C SER A 340 -18.65 -5.16 2.83
N ILE A 341 -19.65 -6.05 2.71
CA ILE A 341 -20.77 -5.82 1.77
C ILE A 341 -21.73 -4.74 2.32
N GLU A 342 -22.11 -4.83 3.60
CA GLU A 342 -22.88 -3.80 4.30
C GLU A 342 -22.18 -2.44 4.21
N ASP A 343 -20.88 -2.40 4.46
CA ASP A 343 -20.09 -1.17 4.46
C ASP A 343 -19.96 -0.57 3.07
N SER A 344 -19.68 -1.39 2.05
CA SER A 344 -19.69 -0.98 0.62
C SER A 344 -21.03 -0.37 0.20
N ARG A 345 -22.15 -1.01 0.58
CA ARG A 345 -23.51 -0.52 0.29
C ARG A 345 -23.79 0.78 1.02
N THR A 346 -23.35 0.89 2.27
CA THR A 346 -23.53 2.10 3.08
C THR A 346 -22.78 3.27 2.46
N ALA A 347 -21.52 3.07 2.06
CA ALA A 347 -20.75 4.09 1.37
C ALA A 347 -21.45 4.53 0.06
N LEU A 348 -22.00 3.59 -0.70
CA LEU A 348 -22.78 3.89 -1.90
C LEU A 348 -24.02 4.76 -1.60
N LYS A 349 -24.80 4.41 -0.56
CA LYS A 349 -25.95 5.22 -0.10
C LYS A 349 -25.51 6.63 0.33
N LEU A 350 -24.40 6.75 1.04
CA LEU A 350 -23.85 8.04 1.46
C LEU A 350 -23.41 8.90 0.27
N TYR A 351 -22.78 8.31 -0.73
CA TYR A 351 -22.44 9.02 -1.96
C TYR A 351 -23.68 9.55 -2.68
N LYS A 352 -24.75 8.75 -2.76
CA LYS A 352 -26.03 9.23 -3.31
C LYS A 352 -26.61 10.41 -2.52
N LYS A 353 -26.57 10.35 -1.18
CA LYS A 353 -26.97 11.48 -0.33
C LYS A 353 -26.11 12.72 -0.55
N TYR A 354 -24.82 12.54 -0.76
CA TYR A 354 -23.93 13.63 -1.12
C TYR A 354 -24.37 14.30 -2.43
N LEU A 355 -24.67 13.50 -3.47
CA LEU A 355 -25.15 14.01 -4.75
C LEU A 355 -26.50 14.74 -4.61
N GLU A 356 -27.44 14.21 -3.81
CA GLU A 356 -28.71 14.88 -3.50
C GLU A 356 -28.49 16.26 -2.85
N PHE A 357 -27.57 16.36 -1.88
CA PHE A 357 -27.27 17.64 -1.23
C PHE A 357 -26.56 18.62 -2.16
N GLN A 358 -25.70 18.12 -3.04
CA GLN A 358 -25.00 18.92 -4.04
C GLN A 358 -25.98 19.50 -5.06
N ASP A 359 -26.89 18.66 -5.59
CA ASP A 359 -27.91 19.06 -6.56
C ASP A 359 -28.90 20.08 -5.97
N ALA A 360 -29.31 19.86 -4.71
CA ALA A 360 -30.16 20.80 -3.98
C ALA A 360 -29.44 22.09 -3.53
N GLY A 361 -28.11 22.18 -3.68
CA GLY A 361 -27.32 23.34 -3.27
C GLY A 361 -27.21 23.54 -1.74
N ILE A 362 -27.48 22.50 -0.95
CA ILE A 362 -27.51 22.56 0.53
C ILE A 362 -26.33 21.85 1.19
N LEU A 363 -25.37 21.34 0.43
CA LEU A 363 -24.24 20.55 0.93
C LEU A 363 -23.50 21.19 2.11
N GLU A 364 -23.08 22.45 1.99
CA GLU A 364 -22.33 23.12 3.06
C GLU A 364 -23.17 23.26 4.35
N ALA A 365 -24.45 23.60 4.22
CA ALA A 365 -25.35 23.68 5.38
C ALA A 365 -25.51 22.31 6.06
N MET A 366 -25.71 21.26 5.27
CA MET A 366 -25.79 19.88 5.77
C MET A 366 -24.48 19.44 6.43
N LEU A 367 -23.31 19.79 5.88
CA LEU A 367 -22.03 19.52 6.52
C LEU A 367 -21.91 20.20 7.88
N GLN A 368 -22.26 21.47 7.99
CA GLN A 368 -22.26 22.17 9.29
C GLN A 368 -23.21 21.51 10.29
N ASP A 369 -24.37 21.04 9.83
CA ASP A 369 -25.36 20.33 10.65
C ASP A 369 -24.84 18.98 11.14
N ILE A 370 -24.22 18.18 10.26
CA ILE A 370 -23.58 16.90 10.60
C ILE A 370 -22.53 17.11 11.70
N TYR A 371 -21.65 18.10 11.57
CA TYR A 371 -20.60 18.37 12.57
C TYR A 371 -21.14 19.01 13.85
N ARG A 372 -22.26 19.73 13.80
CA ARG A 372 -22.96 20.21 15.00
C ARG A 372 -23.54 19.03 15.78
N ALA A 373 -24.34 18.20 15.13
CA ALA A 373 -24.91 17.00 15.74
C ALA A 373 -23.82 16.04 16.23
N GLY A 374 -22.75 15.88 15.47
CA GLY A 374 -21.59 15.07 15.88
C GLY A 374 -20.98 15.55 17.19
N ARG A 375 -20.88 16.86 17.43
CA ARG A 375 -20.38 17.36 18.73
C ARG A 375 -21.31 17.02 19.89
N GLU A 376 -22.62 16.99 19.68
CA GLU A 376 -23.60 16.67 20.72
C GLU A 376 -23.52 15.20 21.15
N VAL A 377 -23.17 14.29 20.23
CA VAL A 377 -23.06 12.85 20.48
C VAL A 377 -21.61 12.33 20.49
N ASN A 378 -20.62 13.22 20.60
CA ASN A 378 -19.19 12.89 20.54
C ASN A 378 -18.76 12.11 19.28
N PHE A 379 -19.44 12.33 18.16
CA PHE A 379 -19.23 11.70 16.86
C PHE A 379 -19.33 10.18 16.89
N LYS A 380 -20.10 9.66 17.85
CA LYS A 380 -20.46 8.25 17.93
C LYS A 380 -21.97 8.15 17.89
N PRO A 381 -22.54 7.21 17.11
CA PRO A 381 -23.97 7.02 17.14
C PRO A 381 -24.40 6.64 18.57
N PRO A 382 -25.51 7.21 19.10
CA PRO A 382 -26.05 6.87 20.41
C PRO A 382 -26.37 5.38 20.51
N ARG A 383 -26.29 4.82 21.71
CA ARG A 383 -26.76 3.46 21.98
C ARG A 383 -28.28 3.49 22.12
N ARG A 384 -29.00 2.54 21.50
CA ARG A 384 -30.44 2.39 21.75
C ARG A 384 -30.64 1.84 23.16
N ASP A 385 -31.54 2.45 23.94
CA ASP A 385 -31.88 2.01 25.29
C ASP A 385 -32.35 0.53 25.27
N GLY A 386 -31.69 -0.33 26.05
CA GLY A 386 -32.07 -1.74 26.25
C GLY A 386 -31.22 -2.80 25.54
N GLN A 387 -30.28 -2.43 24.66
CA GLN A 387 -29.32 -3.38 24.09
C GLN A 387 -27.92 -3.15 24.67
N HIS A 388 -27.47 -4.08 25.52
CA HIS A 388 -26.13 -4.06 26.12
C HIS A 388 -25.08 -4.71 25.20
N ILE A 389 -25.09 -4.35 23.90
CA ILE A 389 -24.11 -4.84 22.93
C ILE A 389 -23.02 -3.76 22.77
N PRO A 390 -21.75 -4.05 23.12
CA PRO A 390 -20.66 -3.11 22.90
C PRO A 390 -20.38 -2.97 21.40
N ARG A 391 -20.56 -1.78 20.83
CA ARG A 391 -20.07 -1.45 19.48
C ARG A 391 -18.55 -1.52 19.42
N THR A 392 -18.03 -2.09 18.34
CA THR A 392 -16.59 -2.23 18.14
C THR A 392 -16.05 -0.98 17.41
N ASP A 393 -15.05 -0.30 17.98
CA ASP A 393 -14.43 0.88 17.36
C ASP A 393 -13.37 0.44 16.34
N THR A 394 -13.36 0.90 15.09
CA THR A 394 -12.36 0.50 14.07
C THR A 394 -10.92 0.53 14.61
N PRO A 395 -10.07 -0.49 14.34
CA PRO A 395 -8.69 -0.50 14.79
C PRO A 395 -7.95 0.76 14.32
N PRO A 396 -7.01 1.29 15.11
CA PRO A 396 -6.22 2.44 14.68
C PRO A 396 -5.49 2.12 13.38
N PRO A 397 -5.51 3.02 12.38
CA PRO A 397 -4.82 2.81 11.12
C PRO A 397 -3.31 2.66 11.36
N LEU A 398 -2.63 1.97 10.42
CA LEU A 398 -1.18 1.85 10.47
C LEU A 398 -0.53 3.24 10.61
N PRO A 399 0.52 3.39 11.44
CA PRO A 399 1.31 4.60 11.45
C PRO A 399 1.71 4.97 10.01
N VAL A 400 1.47 6.22 9.65
CA VAL A 400 1.91 6.77 8.37
C VAL A 400 3.30 7.34 8.63
N ASP A 401 4.33 6.75 8.01
CA ASP A 401 5.62 7.41 7.94
C ASP A 401 5.42 8.76 7.23
N GLY A 402 5.58 9.86 7.98
CA GLY A 402 5.54 11.22 7.45
C GLY A 402 4.41 12.16 7.90
N SER A 403 3.57 11.84 8.90
CA SER A 403 2.68 12.85 9.49
C SER A 403 3.28 13.49 10.74
N THR A 404 3.90 14.66 10.59
CA THR A 404 4.15 15.58 11.72
C THR A 404 2.84 16.24 12.12
N GLY A 405 2.11 15.63 13.06
CA GLY A 405 0.91 16.18 13.67
C GLY A 405 0.69 15.58 15.06
N PRO A 406 0.27 16.37 16.06
CA PRO A 406 0.24 15.92 17.45
C PRO A 406 -0.86 14.89 17.66
N VAL A 407 -0.46 13.66 18.03
CA VAL A 407 -1.37 12.63 18.53
C VAL A 407 -1.80 13.06 19.93
N THR A 408 -3.07 13.40 20.12
CA THR A 408 -3.60 13.73 21.45
C THR A 408 -3.79 12.43 22.23
N PRO A 409 -3.28 12.30 23.47
CA PRO A 409 -3.39 11.06 24.23
C PRO A 409 -4.83 10.83 24.70
N VAL A 410 -5.34 9.63 24.45
CA VAL A 410 -6.60 9.13 25.02
C VAL A 410 -6.39 8.90 26.52
N ARG A 411 -7.13 9.61 27.37
CA ARG A 411 -7.23 9.31 28.81
C ARG A 411 -8.09 8.07 28.99
N SER A 412 -7.48 6.93 29.30
CA SER A 412 -8.18 5.78 29.83
C SER A 412 -8.59 6.05 31.29
N ASN A 413 -9.89 6.17 31.55
CA ASN A 413 -10.45 6.16 32.90
C ASN A 413 -10.41 4.73 33.44
N ASN A 414 -9.35 4.38 34.17
CA ASN A 414 -9.32 3.15 34.97
C ASN A 414 -10.16 3.35 36.24
N ILE A 415 -11.36 2.77 36.25
CA ILE A 415 -12.08 2.49 37.50
C ILE A 415 -11.51 1.19 38.05
N LEU A 416 -10.64 1.30 39.05
CA LEU A 416 -10.12 0.18 39.83
C LEU A 416 -11.23 -0.40 40.71
N ALA A 417 -11.70 -1.60 40.37
CA ALA A 417 -12.46 -2.44 41.30
C ALA A 417 -11.47 -3.06 42.30
N GLN A 418 -11.65 -2.74 43.59
CA GLN A 418 -10.94 -3.34 44.71
C GLN A 418 -11.48 -4.76 44.98
N THR A 419 -10.58 -5.70 45.21
CA THR A 419 -10.86 -6.89 46.03
C THR A 419 -9.73 -7.14 47.02
N PRO A 420 -10.02 -7.61 48.25
CA PRO A 420 -9.09 -7.53 49.38
C PRO A 420 -8.26 -8.81 49.55
N GLY A 421 -6.99 -8.64 49.89
CA GLY A 421 -6.09 -9.74 50.25
C GLY A 421 -5.13 -9.29 51.35
N SER A 422 -5.34 -9.82 52.54
CA SER A 422 -4.57 -9.64 53.77
C SER A 422 -3.24 -10.40 53.76
N ALA A 423 -2.15 -9.78 54.25
CA ALA A 423 -1.26 -10.27 55.32
C ALA A 423 0.13 -9.58 55.31
N PHE A 424 0.54 -9.08 56.50
CA PHE A 424 1.88 -9.08 57.14
C PHE A 424 3.14 -9.01 56.25
N GLY A 425 4.18 -8.18 56.48
CA GLY A 425 4.57 -7.31 57.58
C GLY A 425 6.13 -7.21 57.62
N GLY A 426 6.67 -6.03 57.92
CA GLY A 426 7.95 -5.87 58.66
C GLY A 426 9.25 -5.52 57.91
N GLY A 427 9.80 -4.33 58.25
CA GLY A 427 11.24 -3.96 58.29
C GLY A 427 11.91 -3.64 56.95
N SER A 428 12.81 -2.66 56.77
CA SER A 428 13.62 -1.77 57.63
C SER A 428 14.25 -0.73 56.67
N SER A 429 14.08 0.58 56.86
CA SER A 429 14.97 1.53 57.56
C SER A 429 16.36 1.82 56.92
N TRP A 430 16.67 3.12 56.82
CA TRP A 430 17.97 3.83 56.65
C TRP A 430 18.46 4.33 55.28
N THR A 431 18.40 5.66 55.15
CA THR A 431 19.17 6.65 54.33
C THR A 431 20.64 6.81 54.81
N PRO A 432 21.50 7.80 54.41
CA PRO A 432 21.60 8.71 53.22
C PRO A 432 23.04 8.93 52.63
N GLY A 433 23.13 9.43 51.39
CA GLY A 433 23.78 10.72 51.04
C GLY A 433 25.30 10.90 50.77
N LYS A 434 25.56 11.91 49.89
CA LYS A 434 26.81 12.67 49.57
C LYS A 434 27.81 11.98 48.62
N GLY A 435 28.43 12.61 47.63
CA GLY A 435 28.50 14.01 47.17
C GLY A 435 29.50 14.10 45.99
N SER A 436 29.35 15.10 45.12
CA SER A 436 30.30 15.52 44.07
C SER A 436 31.65 16.03 44.66
N PRO A 437 32.63 16.61 43.92
CA PRO A 437 32.78 16.81 42.46
C PRO A 437 34.22 16.59 41.86
N LEU A 438 34.31 16.49 40.52
CA LEU A 438 35.31 17.10 39.58
C LEU A 438 36.83 16.83 39.80
N PRO A 439 37.76 17.14 38.84
CA PRO A 439 37.74 18.08 37.70
C PRO A 439 37.13 17.58 36.39
#